data_AF-A0A135VFK9-F1
#
_entry.id   AF-A0A135VFK9-F1
#
_cell.length_a   1.000
_cell.length_b   1.000
_cell.length_c   1.000
_cell.angle_alpha   90.00
_cell.angle_beta   90.00
_cell.angle_gamma   90.00
#
_symmetry.space_group_name_H-M   'P 1'
#
loop_
_entity.id
_entity.type
_entity.pdbx_description
1 polymer ?
#
loop_
_entity_poly.entity_id
_entity_poly.type
_entity_poly.pdbx_seq_one_letter_code
_entity_poly.pdbx_strand_id
1 'polypeptide(L)'
;MSLRDRIPDQLKIGKEVIAITIDDDIAVYPTSDYILLEISHKAGKVNILKVANTLRGLVKDDNLMVAVRGFGFKGIGLAVRVAHELKVRETNFKYEMTFDTFDATDPKTDRPVTSVQIIVMPPE
;
A
#
# COMPACT_ATOMS: atom_id res chain seq x y z
N MET A 1 2.22 31.72 10.13
CA MET A 1 1.56 30.50 10.66
C MET A 1 2.36 29.32 10.18
N SER A 2 2.48 28.27 10.99
CA SER A 2 3.31 27.11 10.66
C SER A 2 2.52 26.09 9.84
N LEU A 3 3.18 25.34 8.96
CA LEU A 3 2.59 24.18 8.28
C LEU A 3 2.10 23.09 9.25
N ARG A 4 2.56 23.11 10.51
CA ARG A 4 2.11 22.22 11.58
C ARG A 4 0.66 22.46 12.02
N ASP A 5 0.13 23.66 11.82
CA ASP A 5 -1.17 24.09 12.37
C ASP A 5 -2.37 23.69 11.47
N ARG A 6 -2.15 22.86 10.45
CA ARG A 6 -3.15 22.46 9.43
C ARG A 6 -3.30 20.95 9.23
N ILE A 7 -2.74 20.15 10.13
CA ILE A 7 -2.77 18.69 10.05
C ILE A 7 -4.16 18.15 10.46
N PRO A 8 -4.93 17.49 9.57
CA PRO A 8 -6.23 16.92 9.91
C PRO A 8 -6.11 15.67 10.80
N ASP A 9 -7.19 15.32 11.51
CA ASP A 9 -7.24 14.17 12.43
C ASP A 9 -6.88 12.80 11.81
N GLN A 10 -6.90 12.67 10.48
CA GLN A 10 -6.42 11.49 9.75
C GLN A 10 -4.95 11.13 10.04
N LEU A 11 -4.14 12.06 10.52
CA LEU A 11 -2.75 11.81 10.93
C LEU A 11 -2.60 11.11 12.29
N LYS A 12 -3.70 10.65 12.91
CA LYS A 12 -3.70 9.74 14.07
C LYS A 12 -3.53 8.26 13.72
N ILE A 13 -3.51 7.90 12.43
CA ILE A 13 -3.34 6.51 11.98
C ILE A 13 -1.86 6.13 12.09
N GLY A 14 -1.44 5.73 13.29
CA GLY A 14 -0.22 4.97 13.58
C GLY A 14 1.15 5.62 13.28
N LYS A 15 2.11 5.47 14.22
CA LYS A 15 3.54 5.68 13.90
C LYS A 15 4.02 4.77 12.76
N GLU A 16 3.34 3.65 12.57
CA GLU A 16 3.61 2.62 11.58
C GLU A 16 3.32 3.07 10.14
N VAL A 17 2.16 3.69 9.88
CA VAL A 17 1.82 4.22 8.54
C VAL A 17 2.79 5.32 8.12
N ILE A 18 3.13 6.21 9.07
CA ILE A 18 4.15 7.26 8.89
C ILE A 18 5.51 6.63 8.53
N ALA A 19 5.89 5.51 9.14
CA ALA A 19 7.12 4.82 8.84
C ALA A 19 7.15 4.16 7.44
N ILE A 20 5.99 3.86 6.83
CA ILE A 20 5.90 3.45 5.42
C ILE A 20 6.03 4.66 4.49
N THR A 21 5.32 5.76 4.77
CA THR A 21 5.32 6.97 3.91
C THR A 21 6.68 7.71 3.85
N ILE A 22 7.61 7.36 4.73
CA ILE A 22 9.00 7.85 4.72
C ILE A 22 9.87 7.07 3.69
N ASP A 23 9.36 5.99 3.08
CA ASP A 23 9.97 5.34 1.92
C ASP A 23 9.48 6.08 0.65
N ASP A 24 10.31 6.99 0.09
CA ASP A 24 9.97 7.93 -1.02
C ASP A 24 9.34 7.25 -2.26
N ASP A 25 9.50 5.93 -2.37
CA ASP A 25 9.03 5.07 -3.44
C ASP A 25 7.59 4.55 -3.27
N ILE A 26 6.95 4.85 -2.13
CA ILE A 26 5.63 4.33 -1.73
C ILE A 26 4.72 5.46 -1.23
N ALA A 27 3.56 5.63 -1.87
CA ALA A 27 2.51 6.47 -1.33
C ALA A 27 1.56 5.63 -0.45
N VAL A 28 1.07 6.21 0.65
CA VAL A 28 0.07 5.57 1.52
C VAL A 28 -1.10 6.51 1.74
N TYR A 29 -2.30 6.02 1.44
CA TYR A 29 -3.54 6.76 1.52
C TYR A 29 -4.51 6.03 2.47
N PRO A 30 -4.78 6.56 3.67
CA PRO A 30 -5.82 6.02 4.52
C PRO A 30 -7.21 6.36 3.95
N THR A 31 -8.11 5.38 3.93
CA THR A 31 -9.53 5.58 3.62
C THR A 31 -10.38 5.34 4.88
N SER A 32 -11.70 5.38 4.76
CA SER A 32 -12.64 4.99 5.82
C SER A 32 -12.55 3.51 6.20
N ASP A 33 -12.26 2.65 5.23
CA ASP A 33 -12.49 1.20 5.34
C ASP A 33 -11.20 0.37 5.21
N TYR A 34 -10.17 0.93 4.56
CA TYR A 34 -8.87 0.27 4.33
C TYR A 34 -7.72 1.27 4.18
N ILE A 35 -6.49 0.79 4.32
CA ILE A 35 -5.27 1.57 4.00
C ILE A 35 -4.78 1.17 2.61
N LEU A 36 -4.74 2.12 1.68
CA LEU A 36 -4.16 1.93 0.34
C LEU A 36 -2.65 2.21 0.39
N LEU A 37 -1.85 1.24 -0.03
CA LEU A 37 -0.43 1.38 -0.29
C LEU A 37 -0.21 1.32 -1.81
N GLU A 38 0.39 2.35 -2.38
CA GLU A 38 0.59 2.49 -3.82
C GLU A 38 2.08 2.48 -4.20
N ILE A 39 2.44 1.65 -5.19
CA ILE A 39 3.82 1.49 -5.67
C ILE A 39 3.89 1.84 -7.16
N SER A 40 4.63 2.89 -7.47
CA SER A 40 4.85 3.38 -8.83
C SER A 40 5.82 2.51 -9.63
N HIS A 41 5.66 2.48 -10.95
CA HIS A 41 6.70 1.95 -11.86
C HIS A 41 8.03 2.69 -11.76
N LYS A 42 8.05 3.92 -11.23
CA LYS A 42 9.25 4.73 -11.01
C LYS A 42 9.93 4.46 -9.65
N ALA A 43 9.29 3.71 -8.76
CA ALA A 43 9.84 3.34 -7.45
C ALA A 43 11.27 2.76 -7.61
N GLY A 44 12.23 3.27 -6.86
CA GLY A 44 13.62 2.85 -6.76
C GLY A 44 13.82 1.49 -6.09
N LYS A 45 14.02 1.46 -4.77
CA LYS A 45 14.41 0.29 -3.97
C LYS A 45 13.61 0.18 -2.67
N VAL A 46 12.34 -0.19 -2.82
CA VAL A 46 11.42 -0.54 -1.72
C VAL A 46 11.99 -1.63 -0.80
N ASN A 47 11.95 -1.41 0.52
CA ASN A 47 12.27 -2.44 1.51
C ASN A 47 11.06 -3.34 1.79
N ILE A 48 10.86 -4.35 0.94
CA ILE A 48 9.75 -5.31 0.98
C ILE A 48 9.53 -5.90 2.39
N LEU A 49 10.60 -6.28 3.11
CA LEU A 49 10.49 -6.89 4.44
C LEU A 49 9.93 -5.92 5.48
N LYS A 50 10.38 -4.66 5.46
CA LYS A 50 9.85 -3.61 6.34
C LYS A 50 8.38 -3.38 6.06
N VAL A 51 8.03 -3.17 4.78
CA VAL A 51 6.64 -2.91 4.34
C VAL A 51 5.71 -4.08 4.72
N ALA A 52 6.10 -5.31 4.44
CA ALA A 52 5.30 -6.50 4.77
C ALA A 52 5.12 -6.67 6.29
N ASN A 53 6.14 -6.41 7.10
CA ASN A 53 5.99 -6.48 8.56
C ASN A 53 5.02 -5.40 9.09
N THR A 54 5.04 -4.18 8.55
CA THR A 54 4.11 -3.11 8.95
C THR A 54 2.68 -3.38 8.48
N LEU A 55 2.49 -3.79 7.22
CA LEU A 55 1.17 -4.21 6.72
C LEU A 55 0.61 -5.39 7.54
N ARG A 56 1.45 -6.31 8.02
CA ARG A 56 1.03 -7.40 8.90
C ARG A 56 0.51 -6.89 10.24
N GLY A 57 1.12 -5.86 10.84
CA GLY A 57 0.63 -5.21 12.06
C GLY A 57 -0.76 -4.62 11.85
N LEU A 58 -0.93 -3.82 10.79
CA LEU A 58 -2.22 -3.23 10.43
C LEU A 58 -3.34 -4.28 10.25
N VAL A 59 -3.06 -5.40 9.58
CA VAL A 59 -4.06 -6.45 9.34
C VAL A 59 -4.30 -7.34 10.57
N LYS A 60 -3.25 -7.68 11.33
CA LYS A 60 -3.34 -8.64 12.44
C LYS A 60 -3.71 -8.02 13.77
N ASP A 61 -3.07 -6.90 14.09
CA ASP A 61 -3.07 -6.31 15.43
C ASP A 61 -4.09 -5.16 15.50
N ASP A 62 -4.20 -4.35 14.44
CA ASP A 62 -5.21 -3.29 14.31
C ASP A 62 -6.53 -3.75 13.62
N ASN A 63 -6.56 -4.98 13.10
CA ASN A 63 -7.71 -5.58 12.38
C ASN A 63 -8.22 -4.75 11.18
N LEU A 64 -7.31 -4.07 10.47
CA LEU A 64 -7.61 -3.23 9.31
C LEU A 64 -7.43 -3.98 7.99
N MET A 65 -8.26 -3.66 6.99
CA MET A 65 -8.01 -4.08 5.62
C MET A 65 -6.89 -3.23 5.01
N VAL A 66 -6.04 -3.83 4.17
CA VAL A 66 -5.02 -3.10 3.40
C VAL A 66 -5.09 -3.45 1.93
N ALA A 67 -4.95 -2.46 1.05
CA ALA A 67 -4.91 -2.64 -0.39
C ALA A 67 -3.52 -2.28 -0.90
N VAL A 68 -2.84 -3.20 -1.59
CA VAL A 68 -1.52 -2.97 -2.19
C VAL A 68 -1.71 -2.80 -3.71
N ARG A 69 -1.66 -1.56 -4.21
CA ARG A 69 -1.82 -1.22 -5.63
C ARG A 69 -0.46 -0.95 -6.28
N GLY A 70 -0.04 -1.80 -7.22
CA GLY A 70 1.16 -1.60 -8.02
C GLY A 70 0.80 -1.25 -9.46
N PHE A 71 1.40 -0.20 -10.02
CA PHE A 71 1.15 0.18 -11.42
C PHE A 71 2.42 0.19 -12.28
N GLY A 72 2.26 -0.24 -13.54
CA GLY A 72 3.33 -0.56 -14.48
C GLY A 72 4.16 -1.77 -14.05
N PHE A 73 4.96 -2.31 -14.98
CA PHE A 73 5.63 -3.62 -14.79
C PHE A 73 6.43 -3.72 -13.48
N LYS A 74 7.19 -2.68 -13.12
CA LYS A 74 7.96 -2.65 -11.86
C LYS A 74 7.06 -2.52 -10.63
N GLY A 75 6.07 -1.62 -10.64
CA GLY A 75 5.17 -1.41 -9.51
C GLY A 75 4.32 -2.65 -9.21
N ILE A 76 3.78 -3.28 -10.25
CA ILE A 76 3.06 -4.57 -10.16
C ILE A 76 3.97 -5.65 -9.53
N GLY A 77 5.19 -5.82 -10.03
CA GLY A 77 6.13 -6.81 -9.52
C GLY A 77 6.50 -6.59 -8.04
N LEU A 78 6.61 -5.34 -7.60
CA LEU A 78 6.84 -4.99 -6.19
C LEU A 78 5.59 -5.27 -5.33
N ALA A 79 4.40 -4.88 -5.78
CA ALA A 79 3.13 -5.12 -5.07
C ALA A 79 2.87 -6.62 -4.84
N VAL A 80 3.02 -7.45 -5.88
CA VAL A 80 2.93 -8.91 -5.78
C VAL A 80 3.96 -9.47 -4.80
N ARG A 81 5.18 -8.92 -4.77
CA ARG A 81 6.24 -9.37 -3.86
C ARG A 81 5.98 -9.00 -2.40
N VAL A 82 5.37 -7.83 -2.12
CA VAL A 82 4.89 -7.46 -0.78
C VAL A 82 3.79 -8.41 -0.31
N ALA A 83 2.77 -8.67 -1.16
CA ALA A 83 1.68 -9.58 -0.83
C ALA A 83 2.15 -11.04 -0.64
N HIS A 84 3.14 -11.49 -1.42
CA HIS A 84 3.77 -12.79 -1.24
C HIS A 84 4.50 -12.89 0.12
N GLU A 85 5.30 -11.87 0.48
CA GLU A 85 6.01 -11.85 1.76
C GLU A 85 5.05 -11.85 2.96
N LEU A 86 3.93 -11.14 2.85
CA LEU A 86 2.82 -11.23 3.82
C LEU A 86 2.27 -12.65 3.92
N LYS A 87 1.94 -13.29 2.79
CA LYS A 87 1.31 -14.61 2.74
C LYS A 87 2.21 -15.75 3.23
N VAL A 88 3.51 -15.61 3.07
CA VAL A 88 4.51 -16.54 3.64
C VAL A 88 4.59 -16.40 5.17
N ARG A 89 4.39 -15.19 5.71
CA ARG A 89 4.47 -14.91 7.16
C ARG A 89 3.16 -15.18 7.91
N GLU A 90 2.03 -15.01 7.25
CA GLU A 90 0.70 -15.14 7.85
C GLU A 90 -0.27 -15.75 6.81
N THR A 91 -0.46 -17.06 6.90
CA THR A 91 -1.25 -17.86 5.95
C THR A 91 -2.75 -17.65 6.08
N ASN A 92 -3.21 -17.09 7.20
CA ASN A 92 -4.62 -17.05 7.59
C ASN A 92 -5.35 -15.79 7.10
N PHE A 93 -4.61 -14.78 6.62
CA PHE A 93 -5.21 -13.62 5.96
C PHE A 93 -5.95 -14.03 4.68
N LYS A 94 -7.05 -13.35 4.38
CA LYS A 94 -7.74 -13.48 3.10
C LYS A 94 -7.08 -12.54 2.08
N TYR A 95 -6.97 -13.00 0.83
CA TYR A 95 -6.33 -12.28 -0.26
C TYR A 95 -7.26 -12.24 -1.46
N GLU A 96 -7.59 -11.03 -1.92
CA GLU A 96 -8.27 -10.80 -3.19
C GLU A 96 -7.34 -10.03 -4.13
N MET A 97 -7.42 -10.31 -5.43
CA MET A 97 -6.61 -9.64 -6.44
C MET A 97 -7.52 -9.21 -7.59
N THR A 98 -7.39 -7.95 -7.99
CA THR A 98 -8.02 -7.40 -9.18
C THR A 98 -6.96 -6.80 -10.12
N PHE A 99 -7.24 -6.90 -11.41
CA PHE A 99 -6.50 -6.22 -12.46
C PHE A 99 -7.29 -4.97 -12.83
N ASP A 100 -6.67 -3.80 -12.70
CA ASP A 100 -7.28 -2.54 -13.07
C ASP A 100 -6.42 -1.87 -14.15
N THR A 101 -7.01 -1.74 -15.34
CA THR A 101 -6.36 -1.21 -16.54
C THR A 101 -6.74 0.22 -16.87
N PHE A 102 -7.60 0.88 -16.07
CA PHE A 102 -8.23 2.14 -16.49
C PHE A 102 -8.01 3.34 -15.57
N ASP A 103 -7.85 3.16 -14.25
CA ASP A 103 -7.81 4.30 -13.29
C ASP A 103 -6.40 4.75 -12.85
N ALA A 104 -5.34 4.04 -13.25
CA ALA A 104 -3.96 4.41 -12.92
C ALA A 104 -3.27 5.16 -14.08
N THR A 105 -3.44 6.48 -14.15
CA THR A 105 -2.73 7.34 -15.12
C THR A 105 -1.34 7.74 -14.62
N ASP A 106 -0.33 7.81 -15.50
CA ASP A 106 0.94 8.45 -15.15
C ASP A 106 0.73 9.97 -15.04
N PRO A 107 0.94 10.60 -13.86
CA PRO A 107 0.63 12.02 -13.65
C PRO A 107 1.38 13.00 -14.56
N LYS A 108 2.43 12.55 -15.27
CA LYS A 108 3.20 13.36 -16.22
C LYS A 108 2.83 13.16 -17.69
N THR A 109 2.09 12.11 -18.03
CA THR A 109 1.80 11.77 -19.44
C THR A 109 0.34 11.49 -19.73
N ASP A 110 -0.51 11.40 -18.70
CA ASP A 110 -1.95 11.08 -18.78
C ASP A 110 -2.26 9.76 -19.50
N ARG A 111 -1.24 8.90 -19.67
CA ARG A 111 -1.41 7.59 -20.28
C ARG A 111 -1.90 6.60 -19.24
N PRO A 112 -2.89 5.74 -19.57
CA PRO A 112 -3.29 4.66 -18.70
C PRO A 112 -2.13 3.68 -18.55
N VAL A 113 -1.88 3.25 -17.32
CA VAL A 113 -0.86 2.28 -16.96
C VAL A 113 -1.56 1.07 -16.34
N THR A 114 -1.25 -0.13 -16.84
CA THR A 114 -1.74 -1.38 -16.23
C THR A 114 -1.41 -1.40 -14.75
N SER A 115 -2.38 -1.75 -13.91
CA SER A 115 -2.18 -1.90 -12.47
C SER A 115 -2.77 -3.20 -11.94
N VAL A 116 -2.28 -3.61 -10.77
CA VAL A 116 -2.81 -4.72 -9.97
C VAL A 116 -3.06 -4.18 -8.58
N GLN A 117 -4.24 -4.45 -8.03
CA GLN A 117 -4.54 -4.20 -6.63
C GLN A 117 -4.76 -5.53 -5.91
N ILE A 118 -4.06 -5.70 -4.79
CA ILE A 118 -4.16 -6.89 -3.93
C ILE A 118 -4.71 -6.44 -2.59
N ILE A 119 -5.92 -6.87 -2.27
CA ILE A 119 -6.58 -6.58 -0.99
C ILE A 119 -6.21 -7.72 -0.03
N VAL A 120 -5.71 -7.35 1.15
CA VAL A 120 -5.37 -8.27 2.24
C VAL A 120 -6.28 -7.94 3.41
N MET A 121 -7.03 -8.93 3.87
CA MET A 121 -8.02 -8.79 4.92
C MET A 121 -7.68 -9.69 6.11
N PRO A 122 -8.10 -9.32 7.34
CA PRO A 122 -8.04 -10.20 8.50
C PRO A 122 -8.75 -11.54 8.26
N PRO A 123 -8.45 -12.59 9.05
CA PRO A 123 -9.30 -13.78 9.10
C PRO A 123 -10.70 -13.44 9.64
N GLU A 124 -11.68 -14.30 9.34
CA GLU A 124 -13.00 -14.33 10.01
C GLU A 124 -12.94 -15.03 11.37
#